data_AF-A0A2U1L1L4-F1
#
_entry.id   AF-A0A2U1L1L4-F1
#
_cell.length_a   1.000
_cell.length_b   1.000
_cell.length_c   1.000
_cell.angle_alpha   90.00
_cell.angle_beta   90.00
_cell.angle_gamma   90.00
#
_symmetry.space_group_name_H-M   'P 1'
#
loop_
_entity.id
_entity.type
_entity.pdbx_description
1 polymer ?
#
loop_
_entity_poly.entity_id
_entity_poly.type
_entity_poly.pdbx_seq_one_letter_code
_entity_poly.pdbx_strand_id
1 'polypeptide(L)'
;MFQFESSKEIQVQNDSRATATLETETDFSKDARAIRERVLKQANEALKGKGGNVGNSGNDEKLYKGIHGYTDYKAGFRREQTVASEKAGGSHGPLRASAHIRVSARFDYQPDICKDYKETGYCGYGDSCKFMHDRGDYKSGWQMERDWDEAEKPFVDPVVTKCKHYFCEHCALKHHAKKKKCFVCNQPTLGIFNTAHEIRKRTAAEGK
;
A
#
# COMPACT_ATOMS: atom_id res chain seq x y z
N MET A 1 -0.29 -20.38 -29.11
CA MET A 1 0.63 -19.36 -28.58
C MET A 1 0.03 -18.02 -28.95
N PHE A 2 -0.37 -17.20 -27.98
CA PHE A 2 -1.00 -15.91 -28.26
C PHE A 2 0.09 -14.85 -28.46
N GLN A 3 0.07 -14.18 -29.61
CA GLN A 3 0.97 -13.09 -29.92
C GLN A 3 0.17 -11.78 -29.79
N PHE A 4 0.69 -10.83 -29.01
CA PHE A 4 0.14 -9.47 -28.97
C PHE A 4 0.85 -8.63 -30.03
N GLU A 5 0.10 -8.08 -30.98
CA GLU A 5 0.63 -7.12 -31.93
C GLU A 5 0.76 -5.74 -31.28
N SER A 6 1.91 -5.10 -31.45
CA SER A 6 2.10 -3.71 -31.00
C SER A 6 1.36 -2.74 -31.91
N SER A 7 0.85 -1.65 -31.35
CA SER A 7 0.15 -0.60 -32.11
C SER A 7 1.06 0.14 -33.11
N LYS A 8 2.40 0.00 -33.03
CA LYS A 8 3.39 0.65 -33.93
C LYS A 8 3.26 2.18 -34.04
N GLU A 9 2.53 2.81 -33.12
CA GLU A 9 2.35 4.26 -33.06
C GLU A 9 3.39 4.91 -32.14
N ILE A 10 3.86 6.09 -32.52
CA ILE A 10 4.79 6.89 -31.69
C ILE A 10 3.98 7.54 -30.57
N GLN A 11 4.17 7.07 -29.35
CA GLN A 11 3.55 7.70 -28.18
C GLN A 11 4.28 9.00 -27.83
N VAL A 12 3.68 10.13 -28.20
CA VAL A 12 4.13 11.46 -27.76
C VAL A 12 3.59 11.70 -26.35
N GLN A 13 4.36 11.32 -25.34
CA GLN A 13 4.03 11.60 -23.93
C GLN A 13 4.21 13.10 -23.67
N ASN A 14 3.11 13.85 -23.52
CA ASN A 14 3.13 15.31 -23.49
C ASN A 14 3.48 15.95 -22.13
N ASP A 15 3.60 15.20 -21.03
CA ASP A 15 3.78 15.83 -19.70
C ASP A 15 4.46 14.97 -18.63
N SER A 16 4.98 13.78 -18.95
CA SER A 16 5.68 12.91 -17.96
C SER A 16 4.97 12.76 -16.60
N ARG A 17 3.62 12.79 -16.60
CA ARG A 17 2.74 12.73 -15.42
C ARG A 17 2.85 13.93 -14.46
N ALA A 18 3.28 15.11 -14.89
CA ALA A 18 3.34 16.29 -14.02
C ALA A 18 1.94 16.77 -13.58
N THR A 19 0.92 16.59 -14.41
CA THR A 19 -0.49 16.89 -14.11
C THR A 19 -1.30 15.70 -13.58
N ALA A 20 -0.62 14.65 -13.09
CA ALA A 20 -1.32 13.48 -12.55
C ALA A 20 -2.23 13.84 -11.37
N THR A 21 -3.44 13.31 -11.40
CA THR A 21 -4.41 13.41 -10.31
C THR A 21 -4.38 12.15 -9.45
N LEU A 22 -4.66 12.29 -8.15
CA LEU A 22 -4.81 11.17 -7.23
C LEU A 22 -6.17 10.47 -7.48
N GLU A 23 -6.12 9.25 -8.02
CA GLU A 23 -7.29 8.44 -8.38
C GLU A 23 -7.69 7.41 -7.29
N THR A 24 -7.05 7.45 -6.11
CA THR A 24 -7.35 6.52 -5.01
C THR A 24 -8.67 6.85 -4.30
N GLU A 25 -9.14 8.09 -4.43
CA GLU A 25 -10.35 8.59 -3.78
C GLU A 25 -11.56 8.58 -4.73
N THR A 26 -12.76 8.76 -4.17
CA THR A 26 -13.98 8.88 -4.98
C THR A 26 -13.92 10.08 -5.94
N ASP A 27 -14.42 9.91 -7.17
CA ASP A 27 -14.56 10.96 -8.17
C ASP A 27 -15.14 12.27 -7.58
N PHE A 28 -14.62 13.42 -8.01
CA PHE A 28 -15.05 14.75 -7.54
C PHE A 28 -16.54 15.05 -7.68
N SER A 29 -17.25 14.38 -8.61
CA SER A 29 -18.69 14.57 -8.83
C SER A 29 -19.56 13.72 -7.90
N LYS A 30 -19.00 12.62 -7.39
CA LYS A 30 -19.70 11.60 -6.60
C LYS A 30 -19.30 11.61 -5.14
N ASP A 31 -18.27 12.38 -4.78
CA ASP A 31 -17.81 12.47 -3.40
C ASP A 31 -18.87 13.05 -2.44
N ALA A 32 -18.68 12.79 -1.15
CA ALA A 32 -19.63 13.21 -0.11
C ALA A 32 -19.84 14.73 -0.09
N ARG A 33 -18.80 15.49 -0.43
CA ARG A 33 -18.86 16.95 -0.55
C ARG A 33 -19.75 17.40 -1.71
N ALA A 34 -19.60 16.83 -2.90
CA ALA A 34 -20.45 17.16 -4.05
C ALA A 34 -21.90 16.74 -3.84
N ILE A 35 -22.15 15.61 -3.17
CA ILE A 35 -23.51 15.22 -2.75
C ILE A 35 -24.11 16.29 -1.83
N ARG A 36 -23.37 16.73 -0.80
CA ARG A 36 -23.83 17.75 0.15
C ARG A 36 -24.06 19.11 -0.52
N GLU A 37 -23.15 19.54 -1.39
CA GLU A 37 -23.30 20.77 -2.17
C GLU A 37 -24.57 20.73 -3.05
N ARG A 38 -24.89 19.57 -3.67
CA ARG A 38 -26.14 19.37 -4.40
C ARG A 38 -27.38 19.47 -3.52
N VAL A 39 -27.38 18.81 -2.36
CA VAL A 39 -28.50 18.84 -1.40
C VAL A 39 -28.75 20.25 -0.87
N LEU A 40 -27.68 20.97 -0.49
CA LEU A 40 -27.80 22.35 -0.01
C LEU A 40 -28.28 23.32 -1.09
N LYS A 41 -27.86 23.10 -2.35
CA LYS A 41 -28.38 23.87 -3.49
C LYS A 41 -29.89 23.67 -3.66
N GLN A 42 -30.37 22.42 -3.63
CA GLN A 42 -31.80 22.10 -3.72
C GLN A 42 -32.60 22.70 -2.55
N ALA A 43 -32.06 22.64 -1.33
CA ALA A 43 -32.69 23.22 -0.15
C ALA A 43 -32.82 24.75 -0.27
N ASN A 44 -31.78 25.43 -0.73
CA ASN A 44 -31.80 26.88 -0.96
C ASN A 44 -32.79 27.30 -2.04
N GLU A 45 -32.88 26.54 -3.15
CA GLU A 45 -33.88 26.77 -4.21
C GLU A 45 -35.30 26.59 -3.69
N ALA A 46 -35.56 25.56 -2.88
CA ALA A 46 -36.86 25.32 -2.25
C ALA A 46 -37.27 26.43 -1.26
N LEU A 47 -36.31 27.01 -0.52
CA LEU A 47 -36.57 28.16 0.36
C LEU A 47 -36.87 29.44 -0.43
N LYS A 48 -36.13 29.71 -1.51
CA LYS A 48 -36.36 30.87 -2.39
C LYS A 48 -37.74 30.83 -3.06
N GLY A 49 -38.19 29.64 -3.46
CA GLY A 49 -39.52 29.44 -4.06
C GLY A 49 -40.70 29.75 -3.14
N LYS A 50 -40.49 29.84 -1.81
CA LYS A 50 -41.53 30.19 -0.83
C LYS A 50 -41.59 31.67 -0.46
N GLY A 51 -40.65 32.49 -0.95
CA GLY A 51 -40.60 33.94 -0.68
C GLY A 51 -41.42 34.81 -1.64
N GLY A 52 -42.03 34.23 -2.67
CA GLY A 52 -42.91 34.92 -3.62
C GLY A 52 -44.34 34.40 -3.51
N ASN A 53 -45.20 35.20 -2.88
CA ASN A 53 -46.66 35.07 -2.80
C ASN A 53 -47.25 33.77 -2.24
N VAL A 54 -47.89 33.94 -1.09
CA VAL A 54 -48.90 33.05 -0.52
C VAL A 54 -49.99 32.80 -1.55
N GLY A 55 -50.26 31.52 -1.83
CA GLY A 55 -51.47 31.09 -2.52
C GLY A 55 -51.28 30.71 -3.98
N ASN A 56 -50.68 29.55 -4.25
CA ASN A 56 -51.31 28.65 -5.21
C ASN A 56 -50.93 27.19 -4.96
N SER A 57 -51.94 26.41 -4.61
CA SER A 57 -51.91 24.95 -4.51
C SER A 57 -51.71 24.36 -5.92
N GLY A 58 -50.46 24.21 -6.33
CA GLY A 58 -50.09 23.62 -7.62
C GLY A 58 -49.24 22.37 -7.41
N ASN A 59 -49.89 21.27 -7.01
CA ASN A 59 -49.36 19.91 -6.94
C ASN A 59 -48.03 19.75 -6.18
N ASP A 60 -48.12 19.57 -4.85
CA ASP A 60 -47.13 18.75 -4.11
C ASP A 60 -47.23 17.31 -4.62
N GLU A 61 -46.80 17.05 -5.86
CA GLU A 61 -46.43 15.72 -6.27
C GLU A 61 -45.36 15.29 -5.26
N LYS A 62 -45.63 14.22 -4.50
CA LYS A 62 -44.72 13.65 -3.51
C LYS A 62 -43.52 12.99 -4.22
N LEU A 63 -42.89 13.72 -5.11
CA LEU A 63 -41.74 13.29 -5.89
C LEU A 63 -40.56 13.25 -4.93
N TYR A 64 -40.08 12.04 -4.70
CA TYR A 64 -38.97 11.77 -3.82
C TYR A 64 -37.69 12.44 -4.35
N LYS A 65 -37.10 13.35 -3.57
CA LYS A 65 -35.89 14.11 -3.94
C LYS A 65 -34.59 13.48 -3.43
N GLY A 66 -34.64 12.19 -3.05
CA GLY A 66 -33.52 11.46 -2.47
C GLY A 66 -33.53 11.46 -0.94
N ILE A 67 -32.71 10.58 -0.36
CA ILE A 67 -32.65 10.30 1.09
C ILE A 67 -32.36 11.56 1.90
N HIS A 68 -31.53 12.46 1.36
CA HIS A 68 -31.13 13.71 2.00
C HIS A 68 -31.92 14.93 1.52
N GLY A 69 -32.92 14.75 0.66
CA GLY A 69 -33.69 15.83 0.03
C GLY A 69 -34.94 16.29 0.80
N TYR A 70 -35.13 15.82 2.04
CA TYR A 70 -36.25 16.24 2.87
C TYR A 70 -36.11 17.70 3.32
N THR A 71 -37.21 18.45 3.33
CA THR A 71 -37.21 19.87 3.71
C THR A 71 -36.94 20.03 5.20
N ASP A 72 -35.80 20.62 5.56
CA ASP A 72 -35.53 21.04 6.93
C ASP A 72 -36.25 22.36 7.21
N TYR A 73 -37.29 22.31 8.05
CA TYR A 73 -38.07 23.48 8.43
C TYR A 73 -37.36 24.35 9.50
N LYS A 74 -36.22 23.91 10.06
CA LYS A 74 -35.36 24.70 10.95
C LYS A 74 -34.16 25.30 10.19
N ALA A 75 -34.44 25.96 9.08
CA ALA A 75 -33.41 26.62 8.27
C ALA A 75 -32.58 27.62 9.12
N GLY A 76 -31.26 27.44 9.17
CA GLY A 76 -30.33 28.39 9.79
C GLY A 76 -29.96 28.17 11.27
N PHE A 77 -30.55 27.19 11.97
CA PHE A 77 -30.13 26.89 13.36
C PHE A 77 -28.91 25.96 13.42
N ARG A 78 -28.74 25.09 12.43
CA ARG A 78 -27.65 24.12 12.41
C ARG A 78 -26.49 24.59 11.53
N ARG A 79 -25.30 24.71 12.13
CA ARG A 79 -24.04 25.15 11.47
C ARG A 79 -23.62 24.25 10.31
N GLU A 80 -24.17 23.05 10.22
CA GLU A 80 -24.01 22.12 9.09
C GLU A 80 -24.57 22.61 7.75
N GLN A 81 -25.35 23.70 7.72
CA GLN A 81 -25.96 24.24 6.50
C GLN A 81 -25.12 25.32 5.80
N THR A 82 -24.02 25.82 6.41
CA THR A 82 -23.16 26.88 5.84
C THR A 82 -21.84 26.32 5.32
N VAL A 83 -21.79 25.96 4.03
CA VAL A 83 -20.57 25.47 3.33
C VAL A 83 -19.40 26.46 3.41
N ALA A 84 -19.69 27.76 3.46
CA ALA A 84 -18.69 28.81 3.31
C ALA A 84 -17.84 29.09 4.56
N SER A 85 -18.29 28.70 5.77
CA SER A 85 -17.63 29.12 7.02
C SER A 85 -16.56 28.15 7.53
N GLU A 86 -16.37 27.00 6.91
CA GLU A 86 -15.63 25.88 7.50
C GLU A 86 -14.27 25.60 6.80
N LYS A 87 -13.57 26.65 6.36
CA LYS A 87 -12.32 26.55 5.56
C LYS A 87 -11.12 25.91 6.29
N ALA A 88 -11.24 25.61 7.59
CA ALA A 88 -10.17 25.02 8.39
C ALA A 88 -10.62 23.90 9.35
N GLY A 89 -11.91 23.52 9.41
CA GLY A 89 -12.36 22.62 10.47
C GLY A 89 -13.77 22.05 10.36
N GLY A 90 -14.39 22.04 9.17
CA GLY A 90 -15.71 21.44 9.06
C GLY A 90 -16.09 21.15 7.63
N SER A 91 -15.95 19.91 7.20
CA SER A 91 -17.03 19.34 6.42
C SER A 91 -17.49 18.20 7.28
N HIS A 92 -18.60 18.39 8.00
CA HIS A 92 -19.30 17.28 8.65
C HIS A 92 -19.49 16.16 7.60
N GLY A 93 -18.66 15.11 7.67
CA GLY A 93 -18.56 14.02 6.69
C GLY A 93 -17.15 13.83 6.11
N PRO A 94 -16.97 12.82 5.23
CA PRO A 94 -15.69 12.56 4.55
C PRO A 94 -15.18 13.79 3.80
N LEU A 95 -13.93 14.19 4.08
CA LEU A 95 -13.30 15.35 3.47
C LEU A 95 -12.69 14.97 2.12
N ARG A 96 -12.81 15.87 1.14
CA ARG A 96 -12.13 15.75 -0.16
C ARG A 96 -10.62 15.93 0.01
N ALA A 97 -9.84 14.89 -0.29
CA ALA A 97 -8.39 14.98 -0.34
C ALA A 97 -7.90 15.90 -1.48
N SER A 98 -6.68 16.41 -1.37
CA SER A 98 -6.05 17.22 -2.42
C SER A 98 -5.73 16.37 -3.66
N ALA A 99 -6.18 16.81 -4.84
CA ALA A 99 -6.04 16.07 -6.09
C ALA A 99 -4.60 15.92 -6.59
N HIS A 100 -3.71 16.84 -6.21
CA HIS A 100 -2.40 17.02 -6.85
C HIS A 100 -1.22 16.84 -5.89
N ILE A 101 -1.45 16.21 -4.73
CA ILE A 101 -0.40 16.00 -3.72
C ILE A 101 -0.24 14.50 -3.50
N ARG A 102 0.99 14.01 -3.71
CA ARG A 102 1.38 12.67 -3.29
C ARG A 102 1.88 12.72 -1.85
N VAL A 103 1.22 12.02 -0.95
CA VAL A 103 1.69 11.88 0.43
C VAL A 103 2.99 11.08 0.43
N SER A 104 4.02 11.59 1.11
CA SER A 104 5.28 10.86 1.30
C SER A 104 5.05 9.71 2.26
N ALA A 105 5.16 8.47 1.77
CA ALA A 105 5.16 7.29 2.63
C ALA A 105 6.55 7.08 3.23
N ARG A 106 6.60 6.88 4.55
CA ARG A 106 7.80 6.44 5.28
C ARG A 106 7.42 5.17 6.04
N PHE A 107 8.21 4.12 5.88
CA PHE A 107 8.05 2.91 6.66
C PHE A 107 8.56 3.15 8.08
N ASP A 108 7.70 2.96 9.07
CA ASP A 108 8.08 2.98 10.47
C ASP A 108 8.43 1.55 10.91
N TYR A 109 9.72 1.31 11.10
CA TYR A 109 10.24 -0.01 11.47
C TYR A 109 10.32 -0.23 12.98
N GLN A 110 10.09 0.80 13.81
CA GLN A 110 10.22 0.69 15.26
C GLN A 110 8.91 0.17 15.86
N PRO A 111 8.87 -1.08 16.38
CA PRO A 111 7.65 -1.59 16.99
C PRO A 111 7.49 -1.05 18.42
N ASP A 112 6.29 -0.59 18.76
CA ASP A 112 5.92 -0.23 20.13
C ASP A 112 5.51 -1.46 20.95
N ILE A 113 6.40 -2.45 21.03
CA ILE A 113 6.16 -3.68 21.81
C ILE A 113 6.92 -3.60 23.13
N CYS A 114 6.23 -3.96 24.22
CA CYS A 114 6.82 -4.01 25.55
C CYS A 114 7.88 -5.10 25.60
N LYS A 115 9.15 -4.70 25.70
CA LYS A 115 10.29 -5.61 25.78
C LYS A 115 10.16 -6.60 26.94
N ASP A 116 9.88 -6.07 28.14
CA ASP A 116 9.80 -6.88 29.37
C ASP A 116 8.66 -7.90 29.27
N TYR A 117 7.50 -7.49 28.77
CA TYR A 117 6.36 -8.40 28.59
C TYR A 117 6.63 -9.45 27.50
N LYS A 118 7.31 -9.07 26.41
CA LYS A 118 7.65 -10.00 25.33
C LYS A 118 8.62 -11.09 25.79
N GLU A 119 9.70 -10.70 26.46
CA GLU A 119 10.76 -11.61 26.90
C GLU A 119 10.35 -12.43 28.13
N THR A 120 9.72 -11.78 29.12
CA THR A 120 9.46 -12.41 30.44
C THR A 120 8.01 -12.81 30.65
N GLY A 121 7.06 -12.26 29.88
CA GLY A 121 5.63 -12.44 30.12
C GLY A 121 5.08 -11.60 31.28
N TYR A 122 5.91 -10.77 31.92
CA TYR A 122 5.51 -9.90 33.01
C TYR A 122 6.01 -8.47 32.75
N CYS A 123 5.10 -7.51 32.79
CA CYS A 123 5.45 -6.10 32.79
C CYS A 123 5.20 -5.51 34.16
N GLY A 124 6.22 -4.92 34.79
CA GLY A 124 6.07 -4.26 36.10
C GLY A 124 5.10 -3.07 36.08
N TYR A 125 4.82 -2.49 34.90
CA TYR A 125 3.84 -1.43 34.71
C TYR A 125 2.40 -1.95 34.54
N GLY A 126 2.20 -3.27 34.42
CA GLY A 126 0.90 -3.86 34.16
C GLY A 126 0.18 -3.20 32.99
N ASP A 127 -1.12 -2.98 33.10
CA ASP A 127 -1.94 -2.36 32.06
C ASP A 127 -1.70 -0.86 31.87
N SER A 128 -0.86 -0.24 32.71
CA SER A 128 -0.46 1.17 32.54
C SER A 128 0.71 1.33 31.57
N CYS A 129 1.24 0.23 31.03
CA CYS A 129 2.33 0.28 30.07
C CYS A 129 1.87 0.93 28.75
N LYS A 130 2.62 1.94 28.28
CA LYS A 130 2.35 2.60 26.99
C LYS A 130 2.66 1.71 25.77
N PHE A 131 3.42 0.64 25.99
CA PHE A 131 3.87 -0.27 24.94
C PHE A 131 2.96 -1.50 24.88
N MET A 132 2.80 -2.06 23.69
CA MET A 132 1.88 -3.16 23.42
C MET A 132 2.35 -4.46 24.09
N HIS A 133 1.43 -5.14 24.78
CA HIS A 133 1.66 -6.42 25.46
C HIS A 133 1.41 -7.61 24.53
N ASP A 134 2.27 -7.77 23.52
CA ASP A 134 2.26 -8.92 22.62
C ASP A 134 3.53 -9.78 22.78
N ARG A 135 3.36 -11.10 22.67
CA ARG A 135 4.42 -12.11 22.76
C ARG A 135 4.70 -12.80 21.43
N GLY A 136 4.10 -12.33 20.33
CA GLY A 136 4.42 -12.79 18.98
C GLY A 136 5.90 -12.62 18.63
N ASP A 137 6.51 -13.67 18.10
CA ASP A 137 7.91 -13.73 17.67
C ASP A 137 8.07 -13.66 16.13
N TYR A 138 7.07 -13.12 15.43
CA TYR A 138 7.11 -12.95 13.99
C TYR A 138 8.31 -12.09 13.54
N LYS A 139 8.92 -12.49 12.42
CA LYS A 139 9.99 -11.73 11.77
C LYS A 139 9.46 -10.38 11.31
N SER A 140 10.24 -9.32 11.49
CA SER A 140 9.93 -8.00 10.94
C SER A 140 10.12 -7.98 9.42
N GLY A 141 9.47 -7.02 8.74
CA GLY A 141 9.59 -6.82 7.28
C GLY A 141 11.03 -6.86 6.78
N TRP A 142 11.92 -6.08 7.42
CA TRP A 142 13.33 -6.01 7.04
C TRP A 142 14.09 -7.33 7.21
N GLN A 143 13.71 -8.18 8.18
CA GLN A 143 14.33 -9.49 8.34
C GLN A 143 13.90 -10.43 7.20
N MET A 144 12.63 -10.35 6.80
CA MET A 144 12.11 -11.13 5.67
C MET A 144 12.73 -10.69 4.35
N GLU A 145 12.83 -9.39 4.08
CA GLU A 145 13.50 -8.86 2.88
C GLU A 145 14.95 -9.32 2.81
N ARG A 146 15.69 -9.25 3.94
CA ARG A 146 17.07 -9.73 3.98
C ARG A 146 17.20 -11.23 3.73
N ASP A 147 16.32 -12.03 4.33
CA ASP A 147 16.30 -13.49 4.12
C ASP A 147 15.94 -13.83 2.66
N TRP A 148 15.05 -13.03 2.04
CA TRP A 148 14.68 -13.17 0.64
C TRP A 148 15.82 -12.80 -0.31
N ASP A 149 16.49 -11.66 -0.07
CA ASP A 149 17.70 -11.26 -0.81
C ASP A 149 18.81 -12.30 -0.69
N GLU A 150 18.98 -12.90 0.49
CA GLU A 150 19.97 -13.97 0.68
C GLU A 150 19.61 -15.24 -0.08
N ALA A 151 18.31 -15.56 -0.20
CA ALA A 151 17.83 -16.70 -0.98
C ALA A 151 17.92 -16.46 -2.49
N GLU A 152 17.71 -15.22 -2.95
CA GLU A 152 17.74 -14.85 -4.37
C GLU A 152 19.16 -14.61 -4.89
N LYS A 153 20.16 -14.49 -4.01
CA LYS A 153 21.56 -14.33 -4.43
C LYS A 153 21.94 -15.42 -5.44
N PRO A 154 22.33 -15.04 -6.68
CA PRO A 154 22.75 -16.01 -7.67
C PRO A 154 23.97 -16.78 -7.16
N PHE A 155 24.21 -17.97 -7.71
CA PHE A 155 25.45 -18.70 -7.45
C PHE A 155 26.65 -17.84 -7.86
N VAL A 156 27.25 -17.16 -6.88
CA VAL A 156 28.49 -16.41 -7.06
C VAL A 156 29.61 -17.43 -7.20
N ASP A 157 30.20 -17.46 -8.39
CA ASP A 157 31.29 -18.36 -8.79
C ASP A 157 30.99 -19.84 -8.48
N PRO A 158 30.16 -20.49 -9.33
CA PRO A 158 29.81 -21.89 -9.12
C PRO A 158 31.05 -22.76 -9.35
N VAL A 159 31.35 -23.60 -8.36
CA VAL A 159 32.41 -24.61 -8.37
C VAL A 159 31.81 -26.01 -8.34
N VAL A 160 32.48 -26.96 -9.00
CA VAL A 160 32.08 -28.36 -9.10
C VAL A 160 33.12 -29.25 -8.40
N THR A 161 32.62 -30.20 -7.62
CA THR A 161 33.43 -31.24 -6.96
C THR A 161 33.63 -32.45 -7.88
N LYS A 162 34.59 -33.34 -7.57
CA LYS A 162 34.78 -34.61 -8.31
C LYS A 162 33.51 -35.47 -8.42
N CYS A 163 32.63 -35.38 -7.42
CA CYS A 163 31.34 -36.06 -7.39
C CYS A 163 30.22 -35.34 -8.16
N LYS A 164 30.55 -34.34 -8.98
CA LYS A 164 29.60 -33.54 -9.80
C LYS A 164 28.55 -32.78 -8.99
N HIS A 165 28.83 -32.46 -7.72
CA HIS A 165 28.01 -31.53 -6.95
C HIS A 165 28.51 -30.10 -7.09
N TYR A 166 27.59 -29.17 -7.29
CA TYR A 166 27.83 -27.75 -7.55
C TYR A 166 27.57 -26.92 -6.28
N PHE A 167 28.45 -25.98 -5.99
CA PHE A 167 28.37 -25.08 -4.83
C PHE A 167 28.89 -23.69 -5.22
N CYS A 168 28.57 -22.64 -4.46
CA CYS A 168 29.31 -21.37 -4.57
C CYS A 168 30.74 -21.57 -4.03
N GLU A 169 31.73 -20.85 -4.58
CA GLU A 169 33.13 -20.92 -4.13
C GLU A 169 33.26 -20.71 -2.62
N HIS A 170 32.65 -19.62 -2.12
CA HIS A 170 32.72 -19.28 -0.71
C HIS A 170 32.05 -20.33 0.19
N CYS A 171 30.97 -20.96 -0.28
CA CYS A 171 30.28 -22.03 0.45
C CYS A 171 31.09 -23.33 0.47
N ALA A 172 31.74 -23.69 -0.65
CA ALA A 172 32.60 -24.86 -0.74
C ALA A 172 33.80 -24.77 0.20
N LEU A 173 34.45 -23.60 0.27
CA LEU A 173 35.59 -23.35 1.16
C LEU A 173 35.19 -23.37 2.64
N LYS A 174 34.09 -22.69 3.01
CA LYS A 174 33.55 -22.69 4.39
C LYS A 174 33.18 -24.10 4.84
N HIS A 175 32.59 -24.91 3.95
CA HIS A 175 32.25 -26.30 4.28
C HIS A 175 33.50 -27.16 4.44
N HIS A 176 34.46 -27.09 3.51
CA HIS A 176 35.71 -27.88 3.59
C HIS A 176 36.49 -27.57 4.88
N ALA A 177 36.50 -26.30 5.33
CA ALA A 177 37.16 -25.92 6.58
C ALA A 177 36.60 -26.68 7.80
N LYS A 178 35.29 -26.95 7.83
CA LYS A 178 34.64 -27.71 8.92
C LYS A 178 34.63 -29.22 8.68
N LYS A 179 34.30 -29.65 7.47
CA LYS A 179 34.13 -31.05 7.07
C LYS A 179 34.81 -31.29 5.72
N LYS A 180 35.81 -32.17 5.68
CA LYS A 180 36.58 -32.54 4.46
C LYS A 180 35.82 -33.45 3.48
N LYS A 181 34.49 -33.50 3.57
CA LYS A 181 33.60 -34.34 2.78
C LYS A 181 32.64 -33.46 1.98
N CYS A 182 32.11 -33.99 0.88
CA CYS A 182 31.07 -33.32 0.09
C CYS A 182 29.79 -33.20 0.91
N PHE A 183 29.09 -32.07 0.82
CA PHE A 183 27.84 -31.82 1.56
C PHE A 183 26.70 -32.78 1.14
N VAL A 184 26.65 -33.15 -0.15
CA VAL A 184 25.53 -33.95 -0.69
C VAL A 184 25.78 -35.45 -0.53
N CYS A 185 26.93 -35.96 -0.98
CA CYS A 185 27.20 -37.40 -1.01
C CYS A 185 28.19 -37.90 0.04
N ASN A 186 28.69 -37.05 0.94
CA ASN A 186 29.68 -37.38 1.98
C ASN A 186 31.01 -38.00 1.50
N GLN A 187 31.28 -38.01 0.19
CA GLN A 187 32.57 -38.45 -0.35
C GLN A 187 33.69 -37.45 -0.03
N PRO A 188 34.94 -37.91 0.17
CA PRO A 188 36.06 -37.01 0.44
C PRO A 188 36.33 -36.11 -0.77
N THR A 189 36.35 -34.79 -0.57
CA THR A 189 36.58 -33.82 -1.65
C THR A 189 38.04 -33.65 -2.02
N LEU A 190 38.96 -34.07 -1.13
CA LEU A 190 40.42 -33.98 -1.31
C LEU A 190 40.93 -32.56 -1.64
N GLY A 191 40.16 -31.52 -1.29
CA GLY A 191 40.50 -30.12 -1.58
C GLY A 191 40.37 -29.71 -3.04
N ILE A 192 39.78 -30.54 -3.91
CA ILE A 192 39.71 -30.27 -5.35
C ILE A 192 38.32 -29.73 -5.70
N PHE A 193 38.27 -28.45 -6.05
CA PHE A 193 37.08 -27.73 -6.53
C PHE A 193 37.42 -27.08 -7.87
N ASN A 194 36.73 -27.49 -8.95
CA ASN A 194 36.94 -26.95 -10.29
C ASN A 194 35.88 -25.88 -10.59
N THR A 195 36.13 -24.98 -11.52
CA THR A 195 35.12 -24.00 -11.99
C THR A 195 34.00 -24.70 -12.76
N ALA A 196 32.74 -24.43 -12.41
CA ALA A 196 31.58 -25.02 -13.07
C ALA A 196 31.19 -24.23 -14.32
N HIS A 197 31.91 -24.44 -15.42
CA HIS A 197 31.68 -23.75 -16.69
C HIS A 197 30.26 -23.96 -17.26
N GLU A 198 29.64 -25.12 -17.02
CA GLU A 198 28.28 -25.45 -17.49
C GLU A 198 27.22 -24.54 -16.86
N ILE A 199 27.29 -24.35 -15.54
CA ILE A 199 26.34 -23.49 -14.81
C ILE A 199 26.53 -22.03 -15.20
N ARG A 200 27.78 -21.56 -15.33
CA ARG A 200 28.08 -20.19 -15.79
C ARG A 200 27.52 -19.90 -17.18
N LYS A 201 27.55 -20.89 -18.08
CA LYS A 201 26.96 -20.74 -19.42
C LYS A 201 25.43 -20.69 -19.37
N ARG A 202 24.80 -21.52 -18.52
CA ARG A 202 23.35 -21.52 -18.34
C ARG A 202 22.85 -20.21 -17.70
N THR A 203 23.47 -19.76 -16.61
CA THR A 203 23.10 -18.51 -15.95
C THR A 203 23.34 -17.29 -16.84
N ALA A 204 24.37 -17.29 -17.69
CA ALA A 204 24.59 -16.23 -18.68
C ALA A 204 23.59 -16.25 -19.85
N ALA A 205 22.99 -17.40 -20.16
CA ALA A 205 21.98 -17.52 -21.20
C ALA A 205 20.58 -17.13 -20.69
N GLU A 206 20.28 -17.39 -19.42
CA GLU A 206 19.02 -17.03 -18.75
C GLU A 206 18.98 -15.56 -18.29
N GLY A 207 20.14 -14.92 -18.08
CA GLY A 207 20.25 -13.50 -17.73
C GLY A 207 20.16 -12.52 -18.90
N LYS A 208 19.53 -12.91 -20.02
CA LYS A 208 19.26 -12.09 -21.21
C LYS A 208 17.78 -12.04 -21.51
#